data_AF-A0A6S6UD27-F1
#
_entry.id   AF-A0A6S6UD27-F1
#
_cell.length_a   1.000
_cell.length_b   1.000
_cell.length_c   1.000
_cell.angle_alpha   90.00
_cell.angle_beta   90.00
_cell.angle_gamma   90.00
#
_symmetry.space_group_name_H-M   'P 1'
#
loop_
_entity.id
_entity.type
_entity.pdbx_description
1 polymer ?
#
loop_
_entity_poly.entity_id
_entity_poly.type
_entity_poly.pdbx_seq_one_letter_code
_entity_poly.pdbx_strand_id
1 'polypeptide(L)'
;MDKDELIAGIQCDFADLLNDSAVKTPQKAIQVADALLQRGVQPTWRLIREVLGTGSATTLQKVVNDYWAGLGKRLNHLEKRADVPEGLTEEFNRLWDKALKKANAETQVRLKEGFAEAQAVKEKAQQQLETLTTEVEQLRAEKEHQETRYAENTKNQNMRIQQLQAQLEQLQQETKQLQKLQEKTENSSQHHQQQTTQLTAMLATTKTEYQQATEQLKTEQQKVLERQAQQYESMIDHYANELGQVKVTQDKRDKHYQQERLEWQVQQEKTTKQSSQLQIDNAILKQENQQLKKTEQHLQQRLNDQQISLLALEKEQSTLQAHCTFFAEKNEALKEQLEKKQQVLEKDTSKLS
;
A
#
# COMPACT_ATOMS: atom_id res chain seq x y z
N MET A 1 87.15 83.54 -4.53
CA MET A 1 87.85 84.19 -5.65
C MET A 1 88.52 83.07 -6.42
N ASP A 2 88.09 82.82 -7.64
CA ASP A 2 88.57 81.68 -8.42
C ASP A 2 90.03 81.91 -8.85
N LYS A 3 90.83 80.84 -8.94
CA LYS A 3 92.28 80.93 -9.21
C LYS A 3 92.54 81.62 -10.57
N ASP A 4 91.67 81.36 -11.53
CA ASP A 4 91.78 81.86 -12.90
C ASP A 4 91.41 83.35 -13.01
N GLU A 5 90.43 83.82 -12.22
CA GLU A 5 90.10 85.26 -12.12
C GLU A 5 91.25 86.06 -11.53
N LEU A 6 91.97 85.48 -10.55
CA LEU A 6 93.13 86.11 -9.94
C LEU A 6 94.28 86.27 -10.95
N ILE A 7 94.59 85.23 -11.72
CA ILE A 7 95.67 85.22 -12.71
C ILE A 7 95.35 86.19 -13.85
N ALA A 8 94.12 86.18 -14.37
CA ALA A 8 93.69 87.09 -15.43
C ALA A 8 93.78 88.56 -15.01
N GLY A 9 93.41 88.86 -13.76
CA GLY A 9 93.54 90.22 -13.21
C GLY A 9 94.99 90.70 -13.11
N ILE A 10 95.94 89.84 -12.73
CA ILE A 10 97.36 90.25 -12.64
C ILE A 10 97.99 90.40 -14.03
N GLN A 11 97.60 89.54 -14.98
CA GLN A 11 98.08 89.65 -16.37
C GLN A 11 97.61 90.93 -17.05
N CYS A 12 96.40 91.41 -16.72
CA CYS A 12 95.87 92.67 -17.24
C CYS A 12 96.61 93.89 -16.65
N ASP A 13 96.84 93.90 -15.32
CA ASP A 13 97.52 94.99 -14.61
C ASP A 13 99.00 95.18 -15.04
N PHE A 14 99.63 94.11 -15.54
CA PHE A 14 101.04 94.10 -15.95
C PHE A 14 101.24 93.85 -17.46
N ALA A 15 100.19 93.98 -18.29
CA ALA A 15 100.25 93.66 -19.73
C ALA A 15 101.38 94.41 -20.47
N ASP A 16 101.58 95.70 -20.16
CA ASP A 16 102.64 96.52 -20.75
C ASP A 16 104.05 96.06 -20.33
N LEU A 17 104.18 95.61 -19.08
CA LEU A 17 105.44 95.17 -18.48
C LEU A 17 105.81 93.74 -18.90
N LEU A 18 104.80 92.92 -19.21
CA LEU A 18 104.96 91.58 -19.77
C LEU A 18 105.41 91.64 -21.25
N ASN A 19 104.92 92.61 -22.03
CA ASN A 19 105.29 92.80 -23.44
C ASN A 19 106.60 93.57 -23.69
N ASP A 20 107.12 94.30 -22.70
CA ASP A 20 108.40 94.99 -22.84
C ASP A 20 109.58 94.00 -22.86
N SER A 21 110.23 93.84 -24.02
CA SER A 21 111.40 92.96 -24.20
C SER A 21 112.67 93.46 -23.51
N ALA A 22 112.70 94.70 -23.02
CA ALA A 22 113.87 95.28 -22.37
C ALA A 22 114.07 94.83 -20.92
N VAL A 23 113.00 94.40 -20.23
CA VAL A 23 113.05 94.00 -18.81
C VAL A 23 113.39 92.51 -18.67
N LYS A 24 114.46 92.20 -17.92
CA LYS A 24 114.92 90.82 -17.73
C LYS A 24 113.91 90.00 -16.90
N THR A 25 113.70 88.74 -17.28
CA THR A 25 112.74 87.79 -16.66
C THR A 25 112.77 87.73 -15.11
N PRO A 26 113.94 87.81 -14.42
CA PRO A 26 113.99 87.85 -12.96
C PRO A 26 113.31 89.06 -12.33
N GLN A 27 113.36 90.24 -12.97
CA GLN A 27 112.73 91.45 -12.44
C GLN A 27 111.20 91.40 -12.58
N LYS A 28 110.71 90.85 -13.70
CA LYS A 28 109.26 90.60 -13.89
C LYS A 28 108.70 89.64 -12.84
N ALA A 29 109.46 88.58 -12.50
CA ALA A 29 109.06 87.62 -11.47
C ALA A 29 108.96 88.22 -10.07
N ILE A 30 109.82 89.18 -9.71
CA ILE A 30 109.74 89.90 -8.41
C ILE A 30 108.48 90.76 -8.34
N GLN A 31 108.13 91.45 -9.43
CA GLN A 31 106.93 92.31 -9.46
C GLN A 31 105.63 91.50 -9.42
N VAL A 32 105.58 90.37 -10.13
CA VAL A 32 104.46 89.42 -10.04
C VAL A 32 104.36 88.82 -8.63
N ALA A 33 105.48 88.52 -7.99
CA ALA A 33 105.49 88.05 -6.60
C ALA A 33 104.92 89.09 -5.63
N ASP A 34 105.27 90.37 -5.81
CA ASP A 34 104.69 91.48 -5.03
C ASP A 34 103.17 91.62 -5.26
N ALA A 35 102.70 91.51 -6.51
CA ALA A 35 101.28 91.59 -6.84
C ALA A 35 100.45 90.42 -6.27
N LEU A 36 100.99 89.21 -6.28
CA LEU A 36 100.37 88.04 -5.65
C LEU A 36 100.24 88.23 -4.14
N LEU A 37 101.29 88.74 -3.50
CA LEU A 37 101.32 88.97 -2.05
C LEU A 37 100.31 90.06 -1.63
N GLN A 38 100.16 91.13 -2.41
CA GLN A 38 99.15 92.17 -2.16
C GLN A 38 97.71 91.64 -2.17
N ARG A 39 97.45 90.57 -2.91
CA ARG A 39 96.14 89.91 -2.98
C ARG A 39 95.97 88.80 -1.94
N GLY A 40 96.90 88.68 -0.99
CA GLY A 40 96.86 87.68 0.08
C GLY A 40 97.21 86.26 -0.37
N VAL A 41 97.77 86.09 -1.57
CA VAL A 41 98.15 84.78 -2.12
C VAL A 41 99.65 84.60 -2.03
N GLN A 42 100.08 83.43 -1.55
CA GLN A 42 101.50 83.14 -1.40
C GLN A 42 102.19 83.02 -2.77
N PRO A 43 103.21 83.85 -3.08
CA PRO A 43 103.92 83.75 -4.34
C PRO A 43 104.73 82.45 -4.41
N THR A 44 104.30 81.55 -5.28
CA THR A 44 105.00 80.30 -5.61
C THR A 44 105.53 80.36 -7.04
N TRP A 45 106.66 79.68 -7.31
CA TRP A 45 107.30 79.70 -8.63
C TRP A 45 106.37 79.19 -9.75
N ARG A 46 105.44 78.28 -9.44
CA ARG A 46 104.44 77.78 -10.40
C ARG A 46 103.43 78.86 -10.76
N LEU A 47 102.92 79.58 -9.75
CA LEU A 47 101.92 80.62 -9.95
C LEU A 47 102.52 81.83 -10.69
N ILE A 48 103.75 82.19 -10.37
CA ILE A 48 104.49 83.24 -11.09
C ILE A 48 104.75 82.82 -12.54
N ARG A 49 105.05 81.54 -12.80
CA ARG A 49 105.22 81.02 -14.15
C ARG A 49 103.91 81.04 -14.95
N GLU A 50 102.79 80.69 -14.32
CA GLU A 50 101.46 80.76 -14.94
C GLU A 50 101.11 82.20 -15.34
N VAL A 51 101.43 83.18 -14.50
CA VAL A 51 101.20 84.61 -14.80
C VAL A 51 102.16 85.13 -15.88
N LEU A 52 103.46 84.81 -15.81
CA LEU A 52 104.48 85.30 -16.75
C LEU A 52 104.48 84.58 -18.11
N GLY A 53 103.91 83.37 -18.18
CA GLY A 53 103.92 82.50 -19.37
C GLY A 53 105.31 82.02 -19.83
N THR A 54 106.39 82.49 -19.20
CA THR A 54 107.78 82.30 -19.65
C THR A 54 108.74 82.13 -18.47
N GLY A 55 109.94 81.61 -18.76
CA GLY A 55 110.98 81.33 -17.76
C GLY A 55 111.08 79.84 -17.38
N SER A 56 112.31 79.38 -17.16
CA SER A 56 112.56 78.02 -16.67
C SER A 56 112.19 77.91 -15.19
N ALA A 57 111.70 76.73 -14.79
CA ALA A 57 111.32 76.45 -13.41
C ALA A 57 112.48 76.72 -12.42
N THR A 58 113.71 76.38 -12.81
CA THR A 58 114.91 76.57 -11.99
C THR A 58 115.28 78.04 -11.78
N THR A 59 115.14 78.87 -12.81
CA THR A 59 115.39 80.32 -12.69
C THR A 59 114.32 81.01 -11.85
N LEU A 60 113.04 80.68 -12.05
CA LEU A 60 111.95 81.26 -11.26
C LEU A 60 112.01 80.82 -9.79
N GLN A 61 112.34 79.55 -9.53
CA GLN A 61 112.51 79.07 -8.16
C GLN A 61 113.64 79.82 -7.43
N LYS A 62 114.77 80.07 -8.10
CA LYS A 62 115.86 80.87 -7.51
C LYS A 62 115.40 82.30 -7.19
N VAL A 63 114.69 82.95 -8.11
CA VAL A 63 114.20 84.32 -7.92
C VAL A 63 113.16 84.41 -6.80
N VAL A 64 112.27 83.42 -6.67
CA VAL A 64 111.29 83.36 -5.57
C VAL A 64 111.99 83.15 -4.24
N ASN A 65 113.03 82.31 -4.18
CA ASN A 65 113.80 82.13 -2.96
C ASN A 65 114.56 83.40 -2.57
N ASP A 66 115.20 84.07 -3.53
CA ASP A 66 115.89 85.34 -3.32
C ASP A 66 114.90 86.45 -2.92
N TYR A 67 113.69 86.43 -3.47
CA TYR A 67 112.58 87.32 -3.09
C TYR A 67 112.18 87.12 -1.62
N TRP A 68 111.91 85.88 -1.19
CA TRP A 68 111.54 85.59 0.19
C TRP A 68 112.66 85.94 1.18
N ALA A 69 113.93 85.68 0.82
CA ALA A 69 115.09 86.06 1.63
C ALA A 69 115.23 87.59 1.77
N GLY A 70 114.81 88.36 0.75
CA GLY A 70 114.81 89.83 0.77
C GLY A 70 113.55 90.46 1.40
N LEU A 71 112.43 89.74 1.43
CA LEU A 71 111.13 90.27 1.87
C LEU A 71 111.15 90.71 3.34
N GLY A 72 111.76 89.92 4.23
CA GLY A 72 111.89 90.28 5.64
C GLY A 72 112.67 91.59 5.85
N LYS A 73 113.69 91.85 5.03
CA LYS A 73 114.44 93.13 5.08
C LYS A 73 113.61 94.30 4.55
N ARG A 74 112.78 94.07 3.53
CA ARG A 74 111.87 95.09 2.95
C ARG A 74 110.77 95.46 3.94
N LEU A 75 110.15 94.47 4.58
CA LEU A 75 109.09 94.68 5.58
C LEU A 75 109.63 95.42 6.82
N ASN A 76 110.78 95.01 7.36
CA ASN A 76 111.40 95.69 8.50
C ASN A 76 111.83 97.14 8.17
N HIS A 77 112.12 97.46 6.90
CA HIS A 77 112.37 98.84 6.47
C HIS A 77 111.10 99.67 6.31
N LEU A 78 109.96 99.04 5.99
CA LEU A 78 108.64 99.68 5.93
C LEU A 78 108.09 99.94 7.34
N GLU A 79 108.29 99.01 8.27
CA GLU A 79 107.88 99.15 9.68
C GLU A 79 108.61 100.31 10.38
N LYS A 80 109.87 100.54 10.03
CA LYS A 80 110.66 101.69 10.53
C LYS A 80 110.31 103.04 9.90
N ARG A 81 109.43 103.08 8.89
CA ARG A 81 109.05 104.33 8.17
C ARG A 81 107.73 104.92 8.63
N ALA A 82 107.04 104.29 9.57
CA ALA A 82 105.85 104.82 10.18
C ALA A 82 106.25 105.49 11.50
N ASP A 83 106.67 106.77 11.44
CA ASP A 83 106.71 107.66 12.60
C ASP A 83 105.25 107.97 13.03
N VAL A 84 104.51 106.92 13.38
CA VAL A 84 103.18 107.04 13.96
C VAL A 84 103.40 107.38 15.42
N PRO A 85 102.91 108.53 15.90
CA PRO A 85 103.03 108.90 17.30
C PRO A 85 102.47 107.79 18.17
N GLU A 86 103.22 107.38 19.19
CA GLU A 86 102.89 106.26 20.09
C GLU A 86 101.45 106.35 20.64
N GLY A 87 100.97 107.58 20.88
CA GLY A 87 99.58 107.85 21.30
C GLY A 87 98.49 107.49 20.28
N LEU A 88 98.76 107.50 18.97
CA LEU A 88 97.78 107.06 17.96
C LEU A 88 97.68 105.53 17.91
N THR A 89 98.81 104.83 18.08
CA THR A 89 98.85 103.36 18.14
C THR A 89 98.12 102.85 19.38
N GLU A 90 98.29 103.52 20.52
CA GLU A 90 97.54 103.19 21.75
C GLU A 90 96.03 103.36 21.58
N GLU A 91 95.58 104.46 20.97
CA GLU A 91 94.15 104.68 20.72
C GLU A 91 93.56 103.70 19.70
N PHE A 92 94.34 103.33 18.68
CA PHE A 92 93.92 102.30 17.72
C PHE A 92 93.81 100.92 18.39
N ASN A 93 94.78 100.54 19.24
CA ASN A 93 94.71 99.30 20.01
C ASN A 93 93.52 99.29 20.97
N ARG A 94 93.22 100.42 21.64
CA ARG A 94 92.02 100.57 22.48
C ARG A 94 90.72 100.43 21.67
N LEU A 95 90.67 100.99 20.47
CA LEU A 95 89.51 100.86 19.58
C LEU A 95 89.35 99.41 19.10
N TRP A 96 90.45 98.76 18.75
CA TRP A 96 90.49 97.35 18.36
C TRP A 96 90.02 96.43 19.48
N ASP A 97 90.52 96.61 20.70
CA ASP A 97 90.10 95.85 21.88
C ASP A 97 88.61 96.04 22.19
N LYS A 98 88.09 97.26 22.02
CA LYS A 98 86.65 97.54 22.16
C LYS A 98 85.84 96.82 21.09
N ALA A 99 86.28 96.86 19.83
CA ALA A 99 85.61 96.17 18.72
C ALA A 99 85.61 94.64 18.94
N LEU A 100 86.73 94.09 19.42
CA LEU A 100 86.90 92.66 19.67
C LEU A 100 86.06 92.19 20.87
N LYS A 101 85.98 92.99 21.94
CA LYS A 101 85.05 92.75 23.06
C LYS A 101 83.59 92.76 22.60
N LYS A 102 83.21 93.72 21.74
CA LYS A 102 81.85 93.80 21.19
C LYS A 102 81.52 92.61 20.29
N ALA A 103 82.42 92.23 19.38
CA ALA A 103 82.24 91.06 18.52
C ALA A 103 82.17 89.75 19.32
N ASN A 104 82.98 89.61 20.37
CA ASN A 104 82.92 88.46 21.28
C ASN A 104 81.60 88.40 22.07
N ALA A 105 81.10 89.55 22.52
CA ALA A 105 79.80 89.62 23.20
C ALA A 105 78.65 89.24 22.23
N GLU A 106 78.65 89.79 21.02
CA GLU A 106 77.64 89.49 19.98
C GLU A 106 77.66 88.01 19.56
N THR A 107 78.85 87.42 19.40
CA THR A 107 78.99 85.99 19.07
C THR A 107 78.55 85.08 20.22
N GLN A 108 78.84 85.44 21.48
CA GLN A 108 78.32 84.70 22.64
C GLN A 108 76.79 84.75 22.73
N VAL A 109 76.17 85.90 22.43
CA VAL A 109 74.71 86.02 22.38
C VAL A 109 74.15 85.14 21.27
N ARG A 110 74.67 85.24 20.04
CA ARG A 110 74.25 84.38 18.92
C ARG A 110 74.44 82.89 19.18
N LEU A 111 75.53 82.50 19.85
CA LEU A 111 75.75 81.10 20.23
C LEU A 111 74.69 80.62 21.23
N LYS A 112 74.39 81.42 22.26
CA LYS A 112 73.35 81.09 23.25
C LYS A 112 71.97 80.97 22.59
N GLU A 113 71.64 81.90 21.70
CA GLU A 113 70.39 81.87 20.92
C GLU A 113 70.34 80.62 20.03
N GLY A 114 71.40 80.32 19.28
CA GLY A 114 71.48 79.12 18.44
C GLY A 114 71.38 77.81 19.23
N PHE A 115 71.98 77.73 20.42
CA PHE A 115 71.83 76.57 21.31
C PHE A 115 70.40 76.44 21.85
N ALA A 116 69.77 77.55 22.24
CA ALA A 116 68.39 77.55 22.72
C ALA A 116 67.41 77.11 21.61
N GLU A 117 67.60 77.61 20.39
CA GLU A 117 66.82 77.20 19.22
C GLU A 117 67.02 75.72 18.87
N ALA A 118 68.27 75.25 18.83
CA ALA A 118 68.57 73.84 18.57
C ALA A 118 67.97 72.91 19.62
N GLN A 119 67.98 73.32 20.89
CA GLN A 119 67.38 72.57 21.97
C GLN A 119 65.85 72.55 21.87
N ALA A 120 65.22 73.69 21.57
CA ALA A 120 63.77 73.76 21.34
C ALA A 120 63.33 72.89 20.16
N VAL A 121 64.10 72.86 19.07
CA VAL A 121 63.84 71.98 17.91
C VAL A 121 63.98 70.52 18.29
N LYS A 122 65.02 70.16 19.05
CA LYS A 122 65.22 68.78 19.53
C LYS A 122 64.09 68.31 20.43
N GLU A 123 63.66 69.14 21.38
CA GLU A 123 62.55 68.83 22.27
C GLU A 123 61.24 68.64 21.50
N LYS A 124 60.96 69.51 20.51
CA LYS A 124 59.81 69.34 19.60
C LYS A 124 59.88 68.04 18.81
N ALA A 125 61.04 67.70 18.27
CA ALA A 125 61.23 66.45 17.52
C ALA A 125 61.07 65.21 18.41
N GLN A 126 61.53 65.28 19.66
CA GLN A 126 61.35 64.20 20.65
C GLN A 126 59.87 64.02 21.02
N GLN A 127 59.15 65.12 21.26
CA GLN A 127 57.70 65.06 21.51
C GLN A 127 56.95 64.47 20.31
N GLN A 128 57.30 64.87 19.09
CA GLN A 128 56.71 64.31 17.88
C GLN A 128 57.00 62.81 17.73
N LEU A 129 58.25 62.40 17.99
CA LEU A 129 58.61 60.98 17.98
C LEU A 129 57.81 60.19 19.01
N GLU A 130 57.65 60.70 20.24
CA GLU A 130 56.88 60.05 21.29
C GLU A 130 55.39 59.93 20.92
N THR A 131 54.81 60.98 20.32
CA THR A 131 53.43 60.92 19.80
C THR A 131 53.27 59.90 18.67
N LEU A 132 54.25 59.82 17.76
CA LEU A 132 54.19 58.86 16.65
C LEU A 132 54.42 57.42 17.14
N THR A 133 55.29 57.20 18.12
CA THR A 133 55.49 55.86 18.69
C THR A 133 54.25 55.37 19.40
N THR A 134 53.58 56.24 20.17
CA THR A 134 52.33 55.87 20.86
C THR A 134 51.20 55.61 19.86
N GLU A 135 51.10 56.39 18.78
CA GLU A 135 50.13 56.14 17.70
C GLU A 135 50.39 54.82 16.98
N VAL A 136 51.65 54.50 16.66
CA VAL A 136 52.02 53.22 16.04
C VAL A 136 51.71 52.04 16.96
N GLU A 137 51.95 52.16 18.27
CA GLU A 137 51.61 51.13 19.24
C GLU A 137 50.09 50.92 19.35
N GLN A 138 49.30 52.01 19.36
CA GLN A 138 47.84 51.93 19.36
C GLN A 138 47.31 51.26 18.10
N LEU A 139 47.80 51.65 16.92
CA LEU A 139 47.40 51.05 15.65
C LEU A 139 47.79 49.56 15.57
N ARG A 140 48.94 49.18 16.13
CA ARG A 140 49.34 47.77 16.23
C ARG A 140 48.40 46.97 17.13
N ALA A 141 48.08 47.50 18.31
CA ALA A 141 47.16 46.86 19.25
C ALA A 141 45.75 46.74 18.66
N GLU A 142 45.26 47.77 17.96
CA GLU A 142 43.97 47.73 17.29
C GLU A 142 43.96 46.69 16.17
N LYS A 143 45.01 46.62 15.36
CA LYS A 143 45.15 45.62 14.30
C LYS A 143 45.15 44.20 14.86
N GLU A 144 45.91 43.94 15.93
CA GLU A 144 45.93 42.64 16.60
C GLU A 144 44.55 42.28 17.18
N HIS A 145 43.86 43.25 17.77
CA HIS A 145 42.49 43.06 18.26
C HIS A 145 41.49 42.76 17.12
N GLN A 146 41.65 43.40 15.96
CA GLN A 146 40.82 43.10 14.79
C GLN A 146 41.13 41.70 14.23
N GLU A 147 42.40 41.33 14.10
CA GLU A 147 42.81 40.00 13.61
C GLU A 147 42.30 38.87 14.51
N THR A 148 42.39 39.03 15.83
CA THR A 148 41.83 38.07 16.79
C THR A 148 40.31 37.95 16.66
N ARG A 149 39.58 39.07 16.53
CA ARG A 149 38.13 39.07 16.26
C ARG A 149 37.78 38.38 14.95
N TYR A 150 38.54 38.61 13.88
CA TYR A 150 38.32 37.94 12.60
C TYR A 150 38.59 36.44 12.69
N ALA A 151 39.64 36.02 13.39
CA ALA A 151 39.95 34.62 13.62
C ALA A 151 38.84 33.91 14.42
N GLU A 152 38.35 34.54 15.49
CA GLU A 152 37.24 34.01 16.29
C GLU A 152 35.94 33.92 15.48
N ASN A 153 35.60 34.97 14.72
CA ASN A 153 34.42 34.96 13.87
C ASN A 153 34.51 33.87 12.79
N THR A 154 35.66 33.72 12.15
CA THR A 154 35.90 32.66 11.16
C THR A 154 35.77 31.27 11.78
N LYS A 155 36.30 31.06 12.99
CA LYS A 155 36.15 29.81 13.74
C LYS A 155 34.68 29.52 14.05
N ASN A 156 33.92 30.53 14.50
CA ASN A 156 32.50 30.40 14.81
C ASN A 156 31.67 30.08 13.55
N GLN A 157 31.96 30.73 12.43
CA GLN A 157 31.34 30.45 11.14
C GLN A 157 31.65 29.03 10.66
N ASN A 158 32.90 28.58 10.77
CA ASN A 158 33.29 27.22 10.41
C ASN A 158 32.57 26.17 11.28
N MET A 159 32.47 26.40 12.60
CA MET A 159 31.70 25.53 13.48
C MET A 159 30.21 25.50 13.09
N ARG A 160 29.63 26.64 12.70
CA ARG A 160 28.24 26.71 12.24
C ARG A 160 28.04 25.96 10.92
N ILE A 161 28.98 26.08 9.98
CA ILE A 161 28.96 25.34 8.71
C ILE A 161 29.01 23.83 8.98
N GLN A 162 29.90 23.38 9.87
CA GLN A 162 29.99 21.96 10.24
C GLN A 162 28.70 21.46 10.90
N GLN A 163 28.09 22.23 11.79
CA GLN A 163 26.79 21.88 12.39
C GLN A 163 25.68 21.77 11.35
N LEU A 164 25.62 22.71 10.40
CA LEU A 164 24.64 22.68 9.32
C LEU A 164 24.88 21.50 8.36
N GLN A 165 26.13 21.16 8.06
CA GLN A 165 26.47 19.97 7.27
C GLN A 165 26.01 18.69 7.96
N ALA A 166 26.28 18.55 9.27
CA ALA A 166 25.81 17.39 10.04
C ALA A 166 24.27 17.29 10.06
N GLN A 167 23.57 18.43 10.19
CA GLN A 167 22.10 18.47 10.11
C GLN A 167 21.59 18.08 8.72
N LEU A 168 22.23 18.54 7.65
CA LEU A 168 21.88 18.16 6.27
C LEU A 168 22.10 16.67 6.03
N GLU A 169 23.20 16.10 6.54
CA GLU A 169 23.46 14.65 6.45
C GLU A 169 22.41 13.84 7.19
N GLN A 170 22.01 14.28 8.40
CA GLN A 170 20.95 13.63 9.16
C GLN A 170 19.61 13.67 8.40
N LEU A 171 19.21 14.84 7.88
CA LEU A 171 17.99 14.98 7.09
C LEU A 171 18.04 14.14 5.79
N GLN A 172 19.20 14.04 5.15
CA GLN A 172 19.39 13.16 4.00
C GLN A 172 19.26 11.67 4.36
N GLN A 173 19.68 11.26 5.55
CA GLN A 173 19.48 9.89 6.02
C GLN A 173 18.01 9.64 6.35
N GLU A 174 17.32 10.57 7.02
CA GLU A 174 15.89 10.48 7.34
C GLU A 174 15.04 10.40 6.08
N THR A 175 15.30 11.24 5.08
CA THR A 175 14.61 11.20 3.78
C THR A 175 14.82 9.86 3.05
N LYS A 176 16.04 9.32 3.05
CA LYS A 176 16.32 7.98 2.50
C LYS A 176 15.57 6.87 3.26
N GLN A 177 15.45 6.97 4.59
CA GLN A 177 14.69 6.01 5.39
C GLN A 177 13.19 6.11 5.08
N LEU A 178 12.64 7.31 4.99
CA LEU A 178 11.25 7.54 4.61
C LEU A 178 10.94 7.02 3.21
N GLN A 179 11.83 7.22 2.23
CA GLN A 179 11.69 6.65 0.89
C GLN A 179 11.61 5.13 0.92
N LYS A 180 12.50 4.45 1.66
CA LYS A 180 12.46 2.99 1.83
C LYS A 180 11.16 2.51 2.48
N LEU A 181 10.65 3.24 3.48
CA LEU A 181 9.38 2.93 4.14
C LEU A 181 8.19 3.13 3.20
N GLN A 182 8.22 4.19 2.38
CA GLN A 182 7.21 4.44 1.36
C GLN A 182 7.20 3.32 0.32
N GLU A 183 8.35 2.94 -0.24
CA GLU A 183 8.47 1.82 -1.18
C GLU A 183 7.95 0.51 -0.58
N LYS A 184 8.30 0.21 0.68
CA LYS A 184 7.79 -0.99 1.38
C LYS A 184 6.26 -0.96 1.52
N THR A 185 5.71 0.20 1.85
CA THR A 185 4.26 0.38 2.03
C THR A 185 3.53 0.27 0.70
N GLU A 186 4.08 0.86 -0.36
CA GLU A 186 3.53 0.79 -1.71
C GLU A 186 3.56 -0.65 -2.25
N ASN A 187 4.67 -1.36 -2.07
CA ASN A 187 4.76 -2.78 -2.43
C ASN A 187 3.74 -3.64 -1.66
N SER A 188 3.58 -3.41 -0.36
CA SER A 188 2.58 -4.12 0.44
C SER A 188 1.15 -3.78 0.00
N SER A 189 0.89 -2.52 -0.34
CA SER A 189 -0.41 -2.06 -0.84
C SER A 189 -0.74 -2.70 -2.20
N GLN A 190 0.21 -2.71 -3.13
CA GLN A 190 0.07 -3.38 -4.42
C GLN A 190 -0.17 -4.89 -4.23
N HIS A 191 0.54 -5.54 -3.32
CA HIS A 191 0.33 -6.95 -3.01
C HIS A 191 -1.08 -7.21 -2.45
N HIS A 192 -1.55 -6.41 -1.50
CA HIS A 192 -2.92 -6.50 -0.98
C HIS A 192 -3.97 -6.22 -2.05
N GLN A 193 -3.72 -5.28 -2.96
CA GLN A 193 -4.62 -4.99 -4.08
C GLN A 193 -4.70 -6.19 -5.04
N GLN A 194 -3.56 -6.83 -5.36
CA GLN A 194 -3.51 -8.05 -6.16
C GLN A 194 -4.28 -9.19 -5.48
N GLN A 195 -4.06 -9.43 -4.18
CA GLN A 195 -4.81 -10.42 -3.41
C GLN A 195 -6.31 -10.13 -3.40
N THR A 196 -6.71 -8.87 -3.18
CA THR A 196 -8.11 -8.46 -3.20
C THR A 196 -8.74 -8.70 -4.57
N THR A 197 -8.01 -8.39 -5.64
CA THR A 197 -8.46 -8.64 -7.02
C THR A 197 -8.62 -10.13 -7.30
N GLN A 198 -7.66 -10.96 -6.86
CA GLN A 198 -7.74 -12.42 -6.98
C GLN A 198 -8.93 -13.00 -6.21
N LEU A 199 -9.12 -12.61 -4.96
CA LEU A 199 -10.25 -13.05 -4.14
C LEU A 199 -11.58 -12.59 -4.74
N THR A 200 -11.66 -11.37 -5.26
CA THR A 200 -12.88 -10.86 -5.92
C THR A 200 -13.18 -11.65 -7.19
N ALA A 201 -12.16 -12.00 -7.98
CA ALA A 201 -12.33 -12.86 -9.16
C ALA A 201 -12.82 -14.27 -8.75
N MET A 202 -12.21 -14.88 -7.73
CA MET A 202 -12.65 -16.19 -7.20
C MET A 202 -14.07 -16.15 -6.64
N LEU A 203 -14.47 -15.06 -5.96
CA LEU A 203 -15.84 -14.88 -5.50
C LEU A 203 -16.82 -14.72 -6.68
N ALA A 204 -16.42 -14.04 -7.75
CA ALA A 204 -17.24 -13.92 -8.95
C ALA A 204 -17.42 -15.27 -9.67
N THR A 205 -16.36 -16.06 -9.79
CA THR A 205 -16.44 -17.40 -10.42
C THR A 205 -17.30 -18.34 -9.59
N THR A 206 -17.04 -18.46 -8.27
CA THR A 206 -17.84 -19.31 -7.37
C THR A 206 -19.30 -18.87 -7.31
N LYS A 207 -19.59 -17.56 -7.33
CA LYS A 207 -20.96 -17.05 -7.43
C LYS A 207 -21.64 -17.50 -8.74
N THR A 208 -20.91 -17.44 -9.85
CA THR A 208 -21.42 -17.87 -11.17
C THR A 208 -21.68 -19.37 -11.19
N GLU A 209 -20.75 -20.18 -10.67
CA GLU A 209 -20.90 -21.64 -10.53
C GLU A 209 -22.09 -21.99 -9.64
N TYR A 210 -22.26 -21.31 -8.50
CA TYR A 210 -23.41 -21.50 -7.63
C TYR A 210 -24.71 -21.16 -8.34
N GLN A 211 -24.77 -20.03 -9.06
CA GLN A 211 -25.95 -19.65 -9.84
C GLN A 211 -26.29 -20.72 -10.90
N GLN A 212 -25.29 -21.18 -11.66
CA GLN A 212 -25.48 -22.26 -12.64
C GLN A 212 -25.96 -23.56 -12.00
N ALA A 213 -25.37 -23.97 -10.87
CA ALA A 213 -25.79 -25.18 -10.16
C ALA A 213 -27.23 -25.06 -9.64
N THR A 214 -27.63 -23.90 -9.11
CA THR A 214 -29.01 -23.68 -8.67
C THR A 214 -30.01 -23.67 -9.83
N GLU A 215 -29.61 -23.14 -11.00
CA GLU A 215 -30.45 -23.15 -12.20
C GLU A 215 -30.59 -24.57 -12.76
N GLN A 216 -29.50 -25.32 -12.84
CA GLN A 216 -29.51 -26.73 -13.22
C GLN A 216 -30.44 -27.54 -12.31
N LEU A 217 -30.31 -27.40 -10.99
CA LEU A 217 -31.18 -28.08 -10.02
C LEU A 217 -32.66 -27.74 -10.23
N LYS A 218 -32.98 -26.46 -10.47
CA LYS A 218 -34.37 -26.05 -10.79
C LYS A 218 -34.88 -26.70 -12.07
N THR A 219 -34.06 -26.73 -13.13
CA THR A 219 -34.44 -27.38 -14.39
C THR A 219 -34.63 -28.88 -14.24
N GLU A 220 -33.82 -29.56 -13.43
CA GLU A 220 -33.97 -30.99 -13.14
C GLU A 220 -35.24 -31.26 -12.32
N GLN A 221 -35.49 -30.45 -11.29
CA GLN A 221 -36.73 -30.53 -10.50
C GLN A 221 -37.97 -30.34 -11.41
N GLN A 222 -37.93 -29.36 -12.31
CA GLN A 222 -39.01 -29.14 -13.26
C GLN A 222 -39.21 -30.34 -14.20
N LYS A 223 -38.12 -30.93 -14.72
CA LYS A 223 -38.19 -32.15 -15.55
C LYS A 223 -38.76 -33.34 -14.79
N VAL A 224 -38.43 -33.50 -13.52
CA VAL A 224 -38.99 -34.57 -12.68
C VAL A 224 -40.48 -34.35 -12.46
N LEU A 225 -40.90 -33.13 -12.14
CA LEU A 225 -42.31 -32.78 -11.99
C LEU A 225 -43.08 -32.99 -13.30
N GLU A 226 -42.51 -32.63 -14.44
CA GLU A 226 -43.13 -32.83 -15.75
C GLU A 226 -43.26 -34.32 -16.10
N ARG A 227 -42.24 -35.13 -15.82
CA ARG A 227 -42.34 -36.60 -15.96
C ARG A 227 -43.41 -37.19 -15.06
N GLN A 228 -43.51 -36.73 -13.81
CA GLN A 228 -44.56 -37.18 -12.89
C GLN A 228 -45.95 -36.76 -13.38
N ALA A 229 -46.10 -35.52 -13.88
CA ALA A 229 -47.34 -35.04 -14.47
C ALA A 229 -47.77 -35.90 -15.67
N GLN A 230 -46.84 -36.20 -16.59
CA GLN A 230 -47.09 -37.10 -17.72
C GLN A 230 -47.47 -38.52 -17.28
N GLN A 231 -46.82 -39.05 -16.24
CA GLN A 231 -47.20 -40.34 -15.66
C GLN A 231 -48.62 -40.31 -15.11
N TYR A 232 -48.99 -39.28 -14.34
CA TYR A 232 -50.36 -39.13 -13.83
C TYR A 232 -51.37 -38.94 -14.95
N GLU A 233 -51.06 -38.19 -16.00
CA GLU A 233 -51.92 -38.02 -17.17
C GLU A 233 -52.15 -39.37 -17.88
N SER A 234 -51.09 -40.14 -18.11
CA SER A 234 -51.21 -41.49 -18.69
C SER A 234 -52.01 -42.46 -17.80
N MET A 235 -51.89 -42.34 -16.46
CA MET A 235 -52.71 -43.12 -15.52
C MET A 235 -54.17 -42.70 -15.56
N ILE A 236 -54.45 -41.39 -15.62
CA ILE A 236 -55.82 -40.87 -15.76
C ILE A 236 -56.45 -41.39 -17.05
N ASP A 237 -55.73 -41.34 -18.18
CA ASP A 237 -56.20 -41.86 -19.47
C ASP A 237 -56.44 -43.38 -19.42
N HIS A 238 -55.55 -44.12 -18.75
CA HIS A 238 -55.73 -45.55 -18.53
C HIS A 238 -57.00 -45.84 -17.71
N TYR A 239 -57.19 -45.18 -16.57
CA TYR A 239 -58.39 -45.35 -15.75
C TYR A 239 -59.67 -44.86 -16.44
N ALA A 240 -59.60 -43.81 -17.26
CA ALA A 240 -60.73 -43.35 -18.07
C ALA A 240 -61.13 -44.41 -19.10
N ASN A 241 -60.16 -45.07 -19.75
CA ASN A 241 -60.40 -46.18 -20.65
C ASN A 241 -60.97 -47.40 -19.93
N GLU A 242 -60.44 -47.77 -18.76
CA GLU A 242 -60.99 -48.85 -17.93
C GLU A 242 -62.43 -48.57 -17.52
N LEU A 243 -62.74 -47.36 -17.06
CA LEU A 243 -64.12 -46.94 -16.75
C LEU A 243 -65.01 -47.01 -17.99
N GLY A 244 -64.50 -46.65 -19.17
CA GLY A 244 -65.19 -46.82 -20.44
C GLY A 244 -65.52 -48.29 -20.74
N GLN A 245 -64.56 -49.20 -20.56
CA GLN A 245 -64.78 -50.64 -20.74
C GLN A 245 -65.76 -51.22 -19.72
N VAL A 246 -65.67 -50.81 -18.45
CA VAL A 246 -66.61 -51.23 -17.40
C VAL A 246 -68.02 -50.76 -17.74
N LYS A 247 -68.20 -49.52 -18.20
CA LYS A 247 -69.52 -49.04 -18.67
C LYS A 247 -70.06 -49.87 -19.83
N VAL A 248 -69.25 -50.17 -20.84
CA VAL A 248 -69.67 -51.02 -21.98
C VAL A 248 -70.04 -52.43 -21.53
N THR A 249 -69.29 -53.02 -20.61
CA THR A 249 -69.62 -54.35 -20.06
C THR A 249 -70.86 -54.32 -19.16
N GLN A 250 -71.09 -53.22 -18.44
CA GLN A 250 -72.31 -52.99 -17.67
C GLN A 250 -73.51 -52.87 -18.61
N ASP A 251 -73.44 -52.04 -19.66
CA ASP A 251 -74.51 -51.91 -20.66
C ASP A 251 -74.83 -53.25 -21.33
N LYS A 252 -73.82 -54.08 -21.62
CA LYS A 252 -74.01 -55.45 -22.15
C LYS A 252 -74.72 -56.34 -21.13
N ARG A 253 -74.31 -56.31 -19.86
CA ARG A 253 -74.98 -57.06 -18.78
C ARG A 253 -76.41 -56.60 -18.57
N ASP A 254 -76.67 -55.30 -18.58
CA ASP A 254 -78.01 -54.75 -18.41
C ASP A 254 -78.93 -55.15 -19.58
N LYS A 255 -78.43 -55.14 -20.82
CA LYS A 255 -79.17 -55.69 -21.98
C LYS A 255 -79.44 -57.19 -21.83
N HIS A 256 -78.46 -57.95 -21.35
CA HIS A 256 -78.63 -59.39 -21.10
C HIS A 256 -79.69 -59.66 -20.03
N TYR A 257 -79.65 -58.94 -18.89
CA TYR A 257 -80.66 -59.03 -17.84
C TYR A 257 -82.05 -58.61 -18.34
N GLN A 258 -82.14 -57.60 -19.21
CA GLN A 258 -83.42 -57.23 -19.82
C GLN A 258 -83.97 -58.36 -20.70
N GLN A 259 -83.13 -59.02 -21.50
CA GLN A 259 -83.54 -60.18 -22.31
C GLN A 259 -83.99 -61.34 -21.43
N GLU A 260 -83.19 -61.71 -20.42
CA GLU A 260 -83.49 -62.81 -19.51
C GLU A 260 -84.79 -62.55 -18.72
N ARG A 261 -85.04 -61.28 -18.34
CA ARG A 261 -86.30 -60.88 -17.69
C ARG A 261 -87.51 -61.05 -18.62
N LEU A 262 -87.38 -60.72 -19.91
CA LEU A 262 -88.43 -60.95 -20.91
C LEU A 262 -88.69 -62.45 -21.10
N GLU A 263 -87.64 -63.27 -21.17
CA GLU A 263 -87.76 -64.73 -21.26
C GLU A 263 -88.48 -65.33 -20.04
N TRP A 264 -88.14 -64.86 -18.84
CA TRP A 264 -88.83 -65.26 -17.60
C TRP A 264 -90.32 -64.87 -17.59
N GLN A 265 -90.68 -63.70 -18.12
CA GLN A 265 -92.10 -63.30 -18.23
C GLN A 265 -92.88 -64.22 -19.18
N VAL A 266 -92.32 -64.52 -20.36
CA VAL A 266 -92.93 -65.45 -21.33
C VAL A 266 -93.11 -66.83 -20.70
N GLN A 267 -92.13 -67.31 -19.92
CA GLN A 267 -92.22 -68.59 -19.23
C GLN A 267 -93.26 -68.60 -18.10
N GLN A 268 -93.42 -67.47 -17.38
CA GLN A 268 -94.49 -67.31 -16.39
C GLN A 268 -95.88 -67.36 -17.02
N GLU A 269 -96.09 -66.69 -18.17
CA GLU A 269 -97.35 -66.75 -18.91
C GLU A 269 -97.66 -68.16 -19.42
N LYS A 270 -96.62 -68.91 -19.84
CA LYS A 270 -96.77 -70.30 -20.27
C LYS A 270 -97.18 -71.22 -19.12
N THR A 271 -96.55 -71.09 -17.96
CA THR A 271 -96.85 -71.92 -16.78
C THR A 271 -98.21 -71.57 -16.16
N THR A 272 -98.62 -70.29 -16.15
CA THR A 272 -99.98 -69.90 -15.73
C THR A 272 -101.06 -70.41 -16.66
N LYS A 273 -100.84 -70.43 -17.99
CA LYS A 273 -101.75 -71.08 -18.95
C LYS A 273 -101.84 -72.60 -18.73
N GLN A 274 -100.73 -73.27 -18.46
CA GLN A 274 -100.73 -74.71 -18.15
C GLN A 274 -101.43 -75.01 -16.81
N SER A 275 -101.22 -74.19 -15.78
CA SER A 275 -101.87 -74.35 -14.47
C SER A 275 -103.39 -74.14 -14.55
N SER A 276 -103.84 -73.12 -15.28
CA SER A 276 -105.28 -72.88 -15.51
C SER A 276 -105.94 -74.02 -16.31
N GLN A 277 -105.24 -74.61 -17.29
CA GLN A 277 -105.71 -75.80 -18.00
C GLN A 277 -105.84 -77.01 -17.05
N LEU A 278 -104.82 -77.27 -16.22
CA LEU A 278 -104.84 -78.37 -15.23
C LEU A 278 -105.91 -78.19 -14.14
N GLN A 279 -106.30 -76.95 -13.82
CA GLN A 279 -107.40 -76.67 -12.91
C GLN A 279 -108.78 -77.01 -13.51
N ILE A 280 -108.97 -76.77 -14.81
CA ILE A 280 -110.19 -77.16 -15.54
C ILE A 280 -110.30 -78.69 -15.57
N ASP A 281 -109.21 -79.38 -15.92
CA ASP A 281 -109.19 -80.84 -15.99
C ASP A 281 -109.44 -81.49 -14.61
N ASN A 282 -108.89 -80.91 -13.53
CA ASN A 282 -109.18 -81.37 -12.16
C ASN A 282 -110.64 -81.16 -11.74
N ALA A 283 -111.30 -80.09 -12.22
CA ALA A 283 -112.70 -79.84 -11.91
C ALA A 283 -113.62 -80.88 -12.57
N ILE A 284 -113.32 -81.25 -13.83
CA ILE A 284 -114.03 -82.31 -14.57
C ILE A 284 -113.87 -83.65 -13.86
N LEU A 285 -112.63 -84.03 -13.51
CA LEU A 285 -112.33 -85.30 -12.83
C LEU A 285 -112.96 -85.40 -11.42
N LYS A 286 -113.10 -84.28 -10.70
CA LYS A 286 -113.82 -84.25 -9.42
C LYS A 286 -115.32 -84.48 -9.57
N GLN A 287 -115.92 -83.93 -10.62
CA GLN A 287 -117.34 -84.12 -10.92
C GLN A 287 -117.65 -85.57 -11.30
N GLU A 288 -116.79 -86.21 -12.11
CA GLU A 288 -116.88 -87.63 -12.44
C GLU A 288 -116.70 -88.53 -11.21
N ASN A 289 -115.72 -88.23 -10.35
CA ASN A 289 -115.53 -88.99 -9.09
C ASN A 289 -116.73 -88.89 -8.15
N GLN A 290 -117.39 -87.74 -8.06
CA GLN A 290 -118.59 -87.60 -7.25
C GLN A 290 -119.78 -88.40 -7.80
N GLN A 291 -119.89 -88.55 -9.12
CA GLN A 291 -120.89 -89.41 -9.74
C GLN A 291 -120.60 -90.90 -9.46
N LEU A 292 -119.34 -91.32 -9.59
CA LEU A 292 -118.90 -92.69 -9.29
C LEU A 292 -119.12 -93.05 -7.81
N LYS A 293 -118.86 -92.13 -6.88
CA LYS A 293 -119.11 -92.34 -5.44
C LYS A 293 -120.60 -92.54 -5.12
N LYS A 294 -121.49 -91.81 -5.80
CA LYS A 294 -122.95 -92.00 -5.65
C LYS A 294 -123.41 -93.36 -6.17
N THR A 295 -122.82 -93.83 -7.27
CA THR A 295 -123.12 -95.18 -7.79
C THR A 295 -122.57 -96.29 -6.89
N GLU A 296 -121.38 -96.10 -6.31
CA GLU A 296 -120.77 -97.06 -5.39
C GLU A 296 -121.57 -97.20 -4.09
N GLN A 297 -122.03 -96.08 -3.50
CA GLN A 297 -122.89 -96.10 -2.32
C GLN A 297 -124.23 -96.80 -2.59
N HIS A 298 -124.83 -96.59 -3.76
CA HIS A 298 -126.06 -97.29 -4.15
C HIS A 298 -125.87 -98.81 -4.30
N LEU A 299 -124.70 -99.26 -4.77
CA LEU A 299 -124.37 -100.68 -4.92
C LEU A 299 -124.05 -101.34 -3.57
N GLN A 300 -123.34 -100.65 -2.68
CA GLN A 300 -123.06 -101.15 -1.31
C GLN A 300 -124.34 -101.33 -0.49
N GLN A 301 -125.32 -100.44 -0.64
CA GLN A 301 -126.60 -100.55 0.05
C GLN A 301 -127.40 -101.78 -0.43
N ARG A 302 -127.39 -102.06 -1.75
CA ARG A 302 -127.98 -103.28 -2.33
C ARG A 302 -127.28 -104.56 -1.88
N LEU A 303 -125.97 -104.54 -1.74
CA LEU A 303 -125.18 -105.71 -1.29
C LEU A 303 -125.49 -106.05 0.18
N ASN A 304 -125.65 -105.02 1.02
CA ASN A 304 -125.95 -105.19 2.44
C ASN A 304 -127.36 -105.74 2.67
N ASP A 305 -128.33 -105.28 1.88
CA ASP A 305 -129.71 -105.81 1.90
C ASP A 305 -129.76 -107.30 1.47
N GLN A 306 -128.89 -107.72 0.55
CA GLN A 306 -128.74 -109.13 0.16
C GLN A 306 -128.04 -109.97 1.23
N GLN A 307 -127.04 -109.43 1.94
CA GLN A 307 -126.35 -110.14 3.03
C GLN A 307 -127.26 -110.38 4.25
N ILE A 308 -128.17 -109.45 4.56
CA ILE A 308 -129.16 -109.63 5.63
C ILE A 308 -130.17 -110.74 5.27
N SER A 309 -130.55 -110.85 4.00
CA SER A 309 -131.45 -111.92 3.52
C SER A 309 -130.79 -113.31 3.53
N LEU A 310 -129.47 -113.40 3.33
CA LEU A 310 -128.74 -114.68 3.36
C LEU A 310 -128.51 -115.18 4.80
N LEU A 311 -128.23 -114.28 5.74
CA LEU A 311 -128.09 -114.61 7.18
C LEU A 311 -129.40 -115.08 7.83
N ALA A 312 -130.56 -114.73 7.27
CA ALA A 312 -131.85 -115.25 7.71
C ALA A 312 -132.09 -116.70 7.23
N LEU A 313 -131.63 -117.06 6.03
CA LEU A 313 -131.74 -118.41 5.48
C LEU A 313 -130.79 -119.41 6.14
N GLU A 314 -129.56 -119.00 6.48
CA GLU A 314 -128.59 -119.88 7.16
C GLU A 314 -129.03 -120.26 8.60
N LYS A 315 -129.84 -119.42 9.25
CA LYS A 315 -130.43 -119.70 10.57
C LYS A 315 -131.59 -120.71 10.54
N GLU A 316 -132.33 -120.77 9.42
CA GLU A 316 -133.35 -121.81 9.19
C GLU A 316 -132.73 -123.15 8.75
N GLN A 317 -131.59 -123.13 8.05
CA GLN A 317 -130.89 -124.35 7.63
C GLN A 317 -130.17 -125.04 8.81
N SER A 318 -129.62 -124.26 9.75
CA SER A 318 -128.97 -124.77 10.98
C SER A 318 -129.96 -125.45 11.94
N THR A 319 -131.22 -125.01 11.99
CA THR A 319 -132.26 -125.62 12.86
C THR A 319 -132.85 -126.91 12.26
N LEU A 320 -132.86 -127.05 10.93
CA LEU A 320 -133.24 -128.30 10.25
C LEU A 320 -132.14 -129.37 10.31
N GLN A 321 -130.86 -128.98 10.26
CA GLN A 321 -129.73 -129.93 10.34
C GLN A 321 -129.56 -130.54 11.74
N ALA A 322 -129.93 -129.82 12.81
CA ALA A 322 -129.96 -130.33 14.18
C ALA A 322 -131.11 -131.33 14.45
N HIS A 323 -132.22 -131.25 13.70
CA HIS A 323 -133.30 -132.22 13.76
C HIS A 323 -132.98 -133.53 13.02
N CYS A 324 -132.17 -133.49 11.95
CA CYS A 324 -131.77 -134.69 11.20
C CYS A 324 -130.72 -135.55 11.94
N THR A 325 -129.86 -134.96 12.77
CA THR A 325 -128.89 -135.71 13.59
C THR A 325 -129.55 -136.39 14.81
N PHE A 326 -130.58 -135.77 15.40
CA PHE A 326 -131.35 -136.37 16.51
C PHE A 326 -132.18 -137.61 16.11
N PHE A 327 -132.69 -137.67 14.87
CA PHE A 327 -133.43 -138.84 14.38
C PHE A 327 -132.55 -139.97 13.84
N ALA A 328 -131.30 -139.68 13.44
CA ALA A 328 -130.34 -140.69 13.01
C ALA A 328 -129.82 -141.52 14.20
N GLU A 329 -129.48 -140.88 15.33
CA GLU A 329 -129.00 -141.56 16.54
C GLU A 329 -130.08 -142.43 17.22
N LYS A 330 -131.37 -142.09 17.03
CA LYS A 330 -132.50 -142.86 17.57
C LYS A 330 -132.87 -144.11 16.73
N ASN A 331 -132.49 -144.13 15.45
CA ASN A 331 -132.73 -145.27 14.55
C ASN A 331 -131.64 -146.35 14.66
N GLU A 332 -130.42 -145.98 15.02
CA GLU A 332 -129.33 -146.93 15.24
C GLU A 332 -129.51 -147.72 16.55
N ALA A 333 -130.02 -147.07 17.60
CA ALA A 333 -130.40 -147.71 18.87
C ALA A 333 -131.59 -148.71 18.76
N LEU A 334 -132.44 -148.56 17.72
CA LEU A 334 -133.55 -149.49 17.44
C LEU A 334 -133.12 -150.72 16.62
N LYS A 335 -132.07 -150.59 15.79
CA LYS A 335 -131.41 -151.72 15.11
C LYS A 335 -130.72 -152.65 16.10
N GLU A 336 -130.10 -152.09 17.14
CA GLU A 336 -129.40 -152.83 18.21
C GLU A 336 -130.35 -153.69 19.08
N GLN A 337 -131.66 -153.38 19.11
CA GLN A 337 -132.68 -154.20 19.78
C GLN A 337 -133.32 -155.27 18.89
N LEU A 338 -133.20 -155.16 17.56
CA LEU A 338 -133.79 -156.10 16.60
C LEU A 338 -132.86 -157.27 16.28
N GLU A 339 -131.54 -157.04 16.20
CA GLU A 339 -130.55 -158.13 16.03
C GLU A 339 -130.44 -159.03 17.26
N LYS A 340 -130.60 -158.48 18.47
CA LYS A 340 -130.69 -159.27 19.72
C LYS A 340 -131.94 -160.17 19.80
N LYS A 341 -132.97 -159.93 18.98
CA LYS A 341 -134.18 -160.77 18.90
C LYS A 341 -134.14 -161.79 17.76
N GLN A 342 -133.37 -161.56 16.68
CA GLN A 342 -133.31 -162.49 15.55
C GLN A 342 -132.35 -163.68 15.75
N GLN A 343 -131.27 -163.55 16.53
CA GLN A 343 -130.42 -164.72 16.84
C GLN A 343 -130.91 -165.58 18.02
N VAL A 344 -131.92 -165.12 18.77
CA VAL A 344 -132.68 -165.99 19.70
C VAL A 344 -133.67 -166.90 18.93
N LEU A 345 -133.94 -166.62 17.65
CA LEU A 345 -134.87 -167.38 16.80
C LEU A 345 -134.21 -168.44 15.88
N GLU A 346 -132.89 -168.40 15.68
CA GLU A 346 -132.14 -169.44 14.95
C GLU A 346 -131.45 -170.47 15.87
N LYS A 347 -132.00 -170.63 17.08
CA LYS A 347 -131.73 -171.79 17.96
C LYS A 347 -132.78 -172.90 17.85
N ASP A 348 -133.90 -172.68 17.14
CA ASP A 348 -135.06 -173.60 17.17
C ASP A 348 -135.51 -174.18 15.82
N THR A 349 -134.75 -174.01 14.73
CA THR A 349 -135.02 -174.73 13.47
C THR A 349 -133.76 -175.36 12.89
N SER A 350 -133.51 -176.61 13.29
CA SER A 350 -132.97 -177.73 12.48
C SER A 350 -132.08 -178.69 13.30
N LYS A 351 -132.72 -179.42 14.22
CA LYS A 351 -132.60 -180.89 14.28
C LYS A 351 -133.81 -181.42 13.51
N LEU A 352 -133.58 -182.32 12.54
CA LEU A 352 -134.44 -182.78 11.43
C LEU A 352 -134.11 -182.05 10.11
N SER A 353 -133.15 -182.51 9.29
CA SER A 353 -132.46 -183.81 9.27
C SER A 353 -131.10 -183.82 9.96
#